data_AF-A0A483PV53-F1
#
_entry.id   AF-A0A483PV53-F1
#
_cell.length_a   1.000
_cell.length_b   1.000
_cell.length_c   1.000
_cell.angle_alpha   90.00
_cell.angle_beta   90.00
_cell.angle_gamma   90.00
#
_symmetry.space_group_name_H-M   'P 1'
#
loop_
_entity.id
_entity.type
_entity.pdbx_description
1 polymer ?
#
loop_
_entity_poly.entity_id
_entity_poly.type
_entity_poly.pdbx_seq_one_letter_code
_entity_poly.pdbx_strand_id
1 'polypeptide(L)' 'LYVHLSCMIERLVMRNEISHYKDLEQFTRQHGEFIAMVNHSFQRLKILYNVALPVAEIGYIHDIFELRIEDFSW' A
#
# COMPACT_ATOMS: atom_id res chain seq x y z
N LEU A 1 2.56 -3.09 -11.90
CA LEU A 1 2.41 -1.91 -11.00
C LEU A 1 1.03 -1.26 -11.12
N TYR A 2 0.69 -0.59 -12.23
CA TYR A 2 -0.59 0.12 -12.36
C TYR A 2 -1.84 -0.75 -12.14
N VAL A 3 -1.87 -1.97 -12.70
CA VAL A 3 -2.97 -2.92 -12.46
C VAL A 3 -3.15 -3.27 -10.97
N HIS A 4 -2.04 -3.46 -10.24
CA HIS A 4 -2.12 -3.78 -8.81
C HIS A 4 -2.55 -2.57 -7.97
N LEU A 5 -2.10 -1.36 -8.32
CA LEU A 5 -2.57 -0.12 -7.72
C LEU A 5 -4.07 0.09 -7.96
N SER A 6 -4.56 -0.13 -9.18
CA SER A 6 -5.99 -0.07 -9.51
C SER A 6 -6.79 -1.11 -8.72
N CYS A 7 -6.30 -2.35 -8.62
CA CYS A 7 -6.95 -3.41 -7.85
C CYS A 7 -6.97 -3.10 -6.34
N MET A 8 -5.90 -2.50 -5.80
CA MET A 8 -5.89 -2.01 -4.42
C MET A 8 -6.95 -0.91 -4.24
N ILE A 9 -6.96 0.12 -5.09
CA ILE A 9 -7.94 1.21 -4.97
C ILE A 9 -9.37 0.68 -5.08
N GLU A 10 -9.64 -0.27 -5.97
CA GLU A 10 -10.93 -0.94 -6.08
C GLU A 10 -11.33 -1.63 -4.77
N ARG A 11 -10.43 -2.40 -4.15
CA ARG A 11 -10.67 -3.01 -2.84
C ARG A 11 -10.96 -1.99 -1.76
N LEU A 12 -10.22 -0.88 -1.72
CA LEU A 12 -10.43 0.20 -0.76
C LEU A 12 -11.82 0.83 -0.93
N VAL A 13 -12.21 1.16 -2.17
CA VAL A 13 -13.53 1.74 -2.48
C VAL A 13 -14.66 0.77 -2.14
N MET A 14 -14.46 -0.53 -2.38
CA MET A 14 -15.40 -1.59 -2.02
C MET A 14 -15.41 -1.94 -0.52
N ARG A 15 -14.56 -1.29 0.30
CA ARG A 15 -14.36 -1.60 1.73
C ARG A 15 -13.97 -3.05 1.99
N ASN A 16 -13.31 -3.68 1.03
CA ASN A 16 -12.79 -5.05 1.11
C ASN A 16 -11.26 -5.01 1.25
N GLU A 17 -10.79 -4.19 2.19
CA GLU A 17 -9.38 -3.87 2.38
C GLU A 17 -8.63 -5.02 3.06
N ILE A 18 -7.39 -5.25 2.62
CA ILE A 18 -6.56 -6.29 3.23
C ILE A 18 -6.09 -5.80 4.59
N SER A 19 -6.46 -6.54 5.65
CA SER A 19 -6.07 -6.22 7.04
C SER A 19 -4.87 -7.02 7.53
N HIS A 20 -4.51 -8.09 6.82
CA HIS A 20 -3.40 -8.97 7.18
C HIS A 20 -2.24 -8.82 6.20
N TYR A 21 -1.06 -8.52 6.74
CA TYR A 21 0.19 -8.51 6.02
C TYR A 21 1.24 -9.22 6.85
N LYS A 22 2.09 -9.99 6.19
CA LYS A 22 3.12 -10.79 6.86
C LYS A 22 4.13 -9.84 7.49
N ASP A 23 4.51 -10.09 8.75
CA ASP A 23 5.50 -9.28 9.46
C ASP A 23 5.14 -7.76 9.55
N LEU A 24 3.83 -7.43 9.62
CA LEU A 24 3.32 -6.04 9.70
C LEU A 24 4.03 -5.21 10.79
N GLU A 25 4.32 -5.80 11.95
CA GLU A 25 5.03 -5.10 13.03
C GLU A 25 6.47 -4.74 12.65
N GLN A 26 7.18 -5.65 11.98
CA GLN A 26 8.54 -5.41 11.51
C GLN A 26 8.53 -4.37 10.38
N PHE A 27 7.60 -4.50 9.44
CA PHE A 27 7.43 -3.54 8.34
C PHE A 27 7.13 -2.13 8.87
N THR A 28 6.23 -2.01 9.85
CA THR A 28 5.89 -0.72 10.45
C THR A 28 7.09 -0.07 11.13
N ARG A 29 7.96 -0.86 11.77
CA ARG A 29 9.18 -0.36 12.42
C ARG A 29 10.27 0.03 11.42
N GLN A 30 10.45 -0.75 10.36
CA GLN A 30 11.53 -0.56 9.39
C GLN A 30 11.18 0.46 8.29
N HIS A 31 9.92 0.51 7.86
CA HIS A 31 9.45 1.30 6.72
C HIS A 31 8.46 2.40 7.12
N GLY A 32 8.58 2.93 8.34
CA GLY A 32 7.68 3.98 8.85
C GLY A 32 7.62 5.23 7.97
N GLU A 33 8.75 5.66 7.39
CA GLU A 33 8.79 6.80 6.47
C GLU A 33 8.02 6.52 5.16
N PHE A 34 8.15 5.30 4.62
CA PHE A 34 7.41 4.89 3.43
C PHE A 34 5.90 4.86 3.71
N ILE A 35 5.49 4.31 4.86
CA ILE A 35 4.09 4.31 5.29
C ILE A 35 3.55 5.74 5.39
N ALA A 36 4.30 6.64 5.99
CA ALA A 36 3.91 8.04 6.11
C ALA A 36 3.76 8.71 4.73
N MET A 37 4.72 8.50 3.83
CA MET A 37 4.70 9.04 2.47
C MET A 37 3.51 8.53 1.66
N VAL A 38 3.24 7.22 1.71
CA VAL A 38 2.10 6.62 1.01
C VAL A 38 0.79 7.11 1.62
N ASN A 39 0.66 7.09 2.94
CA ASN A 39 -0.55 7.57 3.61
C ASN A 39 -0.81 9.06 3.33
N HIS A 40 0.23 9.88 3.21
CA HIS A 40 0.11 11.28 2.80
C HIS A 40 -0.34 11.42 1.34
N SER A 41 0.25 10.65 0.42
CA SER A 41 -0.14 10.65 -0.99
C SER A 41 -1.60 10.24 -1.19
N PHE A 42 -2.07 9.28 -0.39
CA PHE A 42 -3.44 8.77 -0.45
C PHE A 42 -4.43 9.56 0.43
N GLN A 43 -4.01 10.60 1.17
CA GLN A 43 -4.94 11.37 2.02
C GLN A 43 -6.12 11.93 1.24
N ARG A 44 -5.89 12.47 0.03
CA ARG A 44 -6.98 12.98 -0.81
C ARG A 44 -7.95 11.88 -1.22
N LEU A 45 -7.46 10.69 -1.55
CA LEU A 45 -8.31 9.54 -1.89
C LEU A 45 -9.14 9.08 -0.68
N LYS A 46 -8.52 9.02 0.50
CA LYS A 46 -9.20 8.67 1.75
C LYS A 46 -10.36 9.61 2.07
N ILE A 47 -10.17 10.92 1.85
CA ILE A 47 -11.21 11.92 2.05
C ILE A 47 -12.31 11.80 0.98
N LEU A 48 -11.92 11.68 -0.29
CA LEU A 48 -12.86 11.68 -1.42
C LEU A 48 -13.79 10.45 -1.41
N TYR A 49 -13.25 9.28 -1.07
CA TYR A 49 -13.98 8.02 -1.09
C TYR A 49 -14.40 7.52 0.31
N ASN A 50 -14.03 8.25 1.36
CA ASN A 50 -14.24 7.86 2.76
C ASN A 50 -13.73 6.42 3.04
N VAL A 51 -12.54 6.13 2.55
CA VAL A 51 -11.87 4.81 2.68
C VAL A 51 -10.71 4.89 3.67
N ALA A 52 -10.44 3.78 4.36
CA ALA A 52 -9.21 3.63 5.13
C ALA A 52 -8.10 3.11 4.20
N LEU A 53 -6.84 3.38 4.54
CA LEU A 53 -5.71 2.73 3.89
C LEU A 53 -4.95 1.97 4.99
N PRO A 54 -5.20 0.67 5.15
CA PRO A 54 -4.50 -0.13 6.14
C PRO A 54 -3.03 -0.29 5.76
N VAL A 55 -2.16 -0.36 6.79
CA VAL A 55 -0.71 -0.54 6.60
C VAL A 55 -0.40 -1.84 5.84
N ALA A 56 -1.27 -2.84 5.95
CA ALA A 56 -1.15 -4.10 5.21
C ALA A 56 -1.18 -3.90 3.68
N GLU A 57 -2.08 -3.04 3.16
CA GLU A 57 -2.11 -2.72 1.72
C GLU A 57 -0.85 -1.96 1.28
N ILE A 58 -0.31 -1.11 2.16
CA ILE A 58 0.95 -0.41 1.91
C ILE A 58 2.13 -1.40 1.82
N GLY A 59 2.15 -2.41 2.68
CA GLY A 59 3.13 -3.51 2.63
C GLY A 59 3.05 -4.28 1.30
N TYR A 60 1.85 -4.65 0.86
CA TYR A 60 1.68 -5.31 -0.44
C TYR A 60 2.16 -4.44 -1.61
N ILE A 61 1.93 -3.13 -1.56
CA ILE A 61 2.48 -2.20 -2.54
C ILE A 61 4.00 -2.20 -2.49
N HIS A 62 4.60 -2.15 -1.29
CA HIS A 62 6.04 -2.17 -1.11
C HIS A 62 6.68 -3.41 -1.75
N ASP A 63 6.13 -4.60 -1.49
CA ASP A 63 6.59 -5.87 -2.09
C ASP A 63 6.52 -5.81 -3.62
N ILE A 64 5.43 -5.27 -4.18
CA ILE A 64 5.27 -5.14 -5.64
C ILE A 64 6.30 -4.15 -6.22
N PHE A 65 6.65 -3.09 -5.49
CA PHE A 65 7.70 -2.16 -5.90
C PHE A 65 9.09 -2.82 -5.83
N GLU A 66 9.44 -3.51 -4.75
CA GLU A 66 10.73 -4.21 -4.61
C GLU A 66 10.91 -5.28 -5.69
N LEU A 67 9.92 -6.17 -5.86
CA LEU A 67 9.95 -7.22 -6.88
C LEU A 67 10.13 -6.68 -8.30
N ARG A 68 9.61 -5.47 -8.56
CA ARG A 68 9.76 -4.82 -9.87
C ARG A 68 11.09 -4.07 -9.99
N ILE A 69 11.64 -3.51 -8.92
CA ILE A 69 12.95 -2.84 -8.98
C ILE A 69 14.06 -3.86 -9.23
N GLU A 70 13.97 -5.08 -8.70
CA GLU A 70 14.89 -6.18 -9.05
C GLU A 70 14.85 -6.51 -10.56
N ASP A 71 13.68 -6.49 -11.19
CA ASP A 71 13.50 -6.77 -12.62
C ASP A 71 14.10 -5.66 -13.53
N PHE A 72 14.28 -4.45 -13.00
CA PHE A 72 14.87 -3.30 -13.71
C PHE A 72 16.35 -3.05 -13.39
N SER A 73 16.96 -3.85 -12.51
CA SER A 73 18.39 -3.81 -12.23
C SER A 73 19.18 -4.54 -13.32
N TRP A 74 19.44 -3.86 -14.45
CA TRP A 74 20.40 -4.28 -15.49
C TRP A 74 21.75 -3.57 -15.33
#